data_AF-A0A1R4J5N1-F1
#
_entry.id   AF-A0A1R4J5N1-F1
#
_cell.length_a   1.000
_cell.length_b   1.000
_cell.length_c   1.000
_cell.angle_alpha   90.00
_cell.angle_beta   90.00
_cell.angle_gamma   90.00
#
_symmetry.space_group_name_H-M   'P 1'
#
loop_
_entity.id
_entity.type
_entity.pdbx_description
1 polymer ?
#
loop_
_entity_poly.entity_id
_entity_poly.type
_entity_poly.pdbx_seq_one_letter_code
_entity_poly.pdbx_strand_id
1 'polypeptide(L)'
;MNNTIKSGLGLILSLCTYQLSVAQQLDEKVMKMNVQEIGPAVSKISALTPVSYSYNTTDYQKLKLPAETQYGFLAEQVSLVFPQLVKPVSKIYDTSKNTTKVAKLNEVDQIELIPFLVSAIKEQQMQIEELQKQLEALKSLNSPVDK
;
A
#
# COMPACT_ATOMS: atom_id res chain seq x y z
N MET A 1 -7.01 76.45 -9.70
CA MET A 1 -6.70 76.00 -11.07
C MET A 1 -5.34 75.32 -10.99
N ASN A 2 -5.33 74.02 -10.69
CA ASN A 2 -4.11 73.25 -10.43
C ASN A 2 -3.53 72.75 -11.75
N ASN A 3 -2.24 72.98 -11.95
CA ASN A 3 -1.51 72.58 -13.14
C ASN A 3 -0.51 71.47 -12.78
N THR A 4 -0.66 70.34 -13.47
CA THR A 4 0.07 69.08 -13.27
C THR A 4 1.28 69.05 -14.19
N ILE A 5 2.52 68.98 -13.70
CA ILE A 5 3.70 68.77 -14.54
C ILE A 5 4.79 67.94 -13.81
N LYS A 6 4.93 66.68 -14.29
CA LYS A 6 6.16 65.89 -14.55
C LYS A 6 7.05 65.51 -13.34
N SER A 7 7.72 64.37 -13.25
CA SER A 7 7.89 63.15 -14.06
C SER A 7 8.81 62.27 -13.21
N GLY A 8 8.27 61.26 -12.54
CA GLY A 8 9.07 60.25 -11.85
C GLY A 8 9.39 59.11 -12.79
N LEU A 9 10.44 59.24 -13.62
CA LEU A 9 10.94 58.15 -14.45
C LEU A 9 11.67 57.15 -13.54
N GLY A 10 10.90 56.28 -12.90
CA GLY A 10 11.39 55.15 -12.12
C GLY A 10 12.09 54.15 -13.04
N LEU A 11 13.38 54.36 -13.25
CA LEU A 11 14.25 53.41 -13.92
C LEU A 11 14.90 52.52 -12.85
N ILE A 12 14.07 51.77 -12.11
CA ILE A 12 14.53 50.54 -11.47
C ILE A 12 14.17 49.45 -12.48
N LEU A 13 15.09 49.29 -13.41
CA LEU A 13 15.12 48.21 -14.37
C LEU A 13 14.86 46.92 -13.60
N SER A 14 13.70 46.34 -13.88
CA SER A 14 13.24 45.02 -13.47
C SER A 14 14.39 44.01 -13.40
N LEU A 15 15.03 43.87 -12.22
CA LEU A 15 15.47 42.58 -11.74
C LEU A 15 14.21 41.80 -11.39
N CYS A 16 13.49 41.38 -12.43
CA CYS A 16 12.72 40.15 -12.34
C CYS A 16 13.76 39.07 -12.07
N THR A 17 14.03 38.83 -10.80
CA THR A 17 14.66 37.59 -10.37
C THR A 17 13.75 36.50 -10.91
N TYR A 18 14.15 35.90 -12.02
CA TYR A 18 13.61 34.63 -12.45
C TYR A 18 13.85 33.69 -11.27
N GLN A 19 12.84 33.48 -10.44
CA GLN A 19 12.89 32.42 -9.46
C GLN A 19 12.77 31.12 -10.27
N LEU A 20 13.92 30.61 -10.74
CA LEU A 20 14.01 29.21 -11.07
C LEU A 20 13.71 28.46 -9.77
N SER A 21 12.49 27.96 -9.68
CA SER A 21 12.14 26.97 -8.67
C SER A 21 12.93 25.71 -9.01
N VAL A 22 14.11 25.55 -8.41
CA VAL A 22 14.84 24.29 -8.48
C VAL A 22 14.04 23.30 -7.64
N ALA A 23 13.48 22.28 -8.30
CA ALA A 23 12.86 21.18 -7.58
C ALA A 23 13.93 20.51 -6.72
N GLN A 24 13.80 20.61 -5.39
CA GLN A 24 14.68 19.92 -4.47
C GLN A 24 14.31 18.44 -4.45
N GLN A 25 15.23 17.57 -4.86
CA GLN A 25 15.08 16.13 -4.70
C GLN A 25 15.26 15.80 -3.23
N LEU A 26 14.15 15.50 -2.54
CA LEU A 26 14.20 15.05 -1.15
C LEU A 26 14.36 13.53 -1.13
N ASP A 27 15.31 13.05 -0.31
CA ASP A 27 15.47 11.62 -0.07
C ASP A 27 14.26 11.11 0.72
N GLU A 28 13.62 10.07 0.20
CA GLU A 28 12.49 9.41 0.83
C GLU A 28 12.85 8.92 2.24
N LYS A 29 14.08 8.45 2.44
CA LYS A 29 14.57 7.96 3.74
C LYS A 29 14.48 9.03 4.83
N VAL A 30 14.74 10.30 4.50
CA VAL A 30 14.71 11.38 5.51
C VAL A 30 13.29 11.79 5.90
N MET A 31 12.28 11.38 5.12
CA MET A 31 10.87 11.60 5.45
C MET A 31 10.29 10.52 6.36
N LYS A 32 10.99 9.40 6.55
CA LYS A 32 10.55 8.28 7.39
C LYS A 32 11.19 8.35 8.78
N MET A 33 10.39 8.15 9.82
CA MET A 33 10.86 8.00 11.20
C MET A 33 10.54 6.60 11.73
N ASN A 34 11.31 6.14 12.73
CA ASN A 34 11.10 4.85 13.39
C ASN A 34 11.09 3.65 12.41
N VAL A 35 11.98 3.66 11.41
CA VAL A 35 12.09 2.59 10.43
C VAL A 35 12.58 1.31 11.12
N GLN A 36 11.74 0.28 11.11
CA GLN A 36 12.03 -1.04 11.66
C GLN A 36 11.75 -2.10 10.59
N GLU A 37 12.48 -3.21 10.65
CA GLU A 37 12.17 -4.36 9.81
C GLU A 37 10.81 -4.94 10.19
N ILE A 38 10.08 -5.43 9.19
CA ILE A 38 8.85 -6.19 9.44
C ILE A 38 9.28 -7.51 10.05
N GLY A 39 8.85 -7.76 11.29
CA GLY A 39 9.14 -9.01 11.98
C GLY A 39 8.55 -10.26 11.29
N PRO A 40 8.71 -11.43 11.92
CA PRO A 40 8.13 -12.69 11.45
C PRO A 40 6.65 -12.54 11.09
N ALA A 41 6.30 -12.95 9.88
CA ALA A 41 4.99 -12.74 9.28
C ALA A 41 4.33 -14.03 8.81
N VAL A 42 5.02 -15.17 8.81
CA VAL A 42 4.47 -16.46 8.33
C VAL A 42 3.17 -16.80 9.04
N SER A 43 3.16 -16.76 10.37
CA SER A 43 1.96 -17.11 11.16
C SER A 43 0.75 -16.23 10.84
N LYS A 44 0.96 -14.92 10.63
CA LYS A 44 -0.11 -13.99 10.27
C LYS A 44 -0.58 -14.20 8.83
N ILE A 45 0.34 -14.36 7.87
CA ILE A 45 0.00 -14.60 6.47
C ILE A 45 -0.74 -15.93 6.31
N SER A 46 -0.31 -16.98 7.02
CA SER A 46 -0.98 -18.29 7.00
C SER A 46 -2.38 -18.28 7.62
N ALA A 47 -2.72 -17.28 8.44
CA ALA A 47 -4.06 -17.11 8.98
C ALA A 47 -5.03 -16.43 7.99
N LEU A 48 -4.52 -15.84 6.90
CA LEU A 48 -5.36 -15.22 5.88
C LEU A 48 -5.93 -16.28 4.93
N THR A 49 -7.20 -16.10 4.57
CA THR A 49 -7.87 -16.95 3.58
C THR A 49 -8.07 -16.16 2.28
N PRO A 50 -7.28 -16.42 1.22
CA PRO A 50 -7.57 -15.84 -0.08
C PRO A 50 -8.85 -16.45 -0.64
N VAL A 51 -9.68 -15.61 -1.26
CA VAL A 51 -10.96 -16.00 -1.85
C VAL A 51 -11.06 -15.53 -3.29
N SER A 52 -11.79 -16.28 -4.11
CA SER A 52 -12.36 -15.77 -5.36
C SER A 52 -13.81 -15.36 -5.13
N TYR A 53 -14.25 -14.30 -5.80
CA TYR A 53 -15.60 -13.79 -5.65
C TYR A 53 -16.08 -13.08 -6.91
N SER A 54 -17.39 -13.01 -7.10
CA SER A 54 -18.02 -12.20 -8.13
C SER A 54 -18.93 -11.18 -7.45
N TYR A 55 -18.96 -9.96 -7.98
CA TYR A 55 -19.86 -8.95 -7.46
C TYR A 55 -21.31 -9.29 -7.83
N ASN A 56 -22.24 -9.03 -6.90
CA ASN A 56 -23.67 -9.06 -7.20
C ASN A 56 -24.03 -7.81 -8.02
N THR A 57 -23.76 -7.86 -9.32
CA THR A 57 -24.01 -6.74 -10.24
C THR A 57 -25.49 -6.51 -10.47
N THR A 58 -26.36 -7.49 -10.22
CA THR A 58 -27.82 -7.38 -10.35
C THR A 58 -28.43 -6.48 -9.28
N ASP A 59 -28.05 -6.66 -8.02
CA ASP A 59 -28.61 -5.86 -6.91
C ASP A 59 -27.89 -4.51 -6.77
N TYR A 60 -26.64 -4.42 -7.23
CA TYR A 60 -25.80 -3.23 -7.09
C TYR A 60 -25.40 -2.59 -8.42
N GLN A 61 -26.26 -2.63 -9.44
CA GLN A 61 -25.99 -2.12 -10.81
C GLN A 61 -25.40 -0.69 -10.83
N LYS A 62 -25.90 0.18 -9.94
CA LYS A 62 -25.48 1.59 -9.87
C LYS A 62 -24.03 1.79 -9.41
N LEU A 63 -23.44 0.79 -8.77
CA LEU A 63 -22.05 0.83 -8.31
C LEU A 63 -21.04 0.50 -9.42
N LYS A 64 -21.49 0.12 -10.63
CA LYS A 64 -20.64 -0.20 -11.80
C LYS A 64 -19.50 -1.18 -11.44
N LEU A 65 -19.85 -2.22 -10.70
CA LEU A 65 -18.88 -3.20 -10.22
C LEU A 65 -18.39 -4.09 -11.37
N PRO A 66 -17.14 -4.57 -11.32
CA PRO A 66 -16.61 -5.53 -12.29
C PRO A 66 -17.53 -6.76 -12.42
N ALA A 67 -17.77 -7.18 -13.66
CA ALA A 67 -18.55 -8.39 -13.95
C ALA A 67 -17.73 -9.68 -13.80
N GLU A 68 -16.41 -9.57 -13.95
CA GLU A 68 -15.51 -10.72 -13.91
C GLU A 68 -15.25 -11.22 -12.49
N THR A 69 -14.87 -12.49 -12.38
CA THR A 69 -14.37 -13.06 -11.13
C THR A 69 -13.13 -12.30 -10.65
N GLN A 70 -13.17 -11.88 -9.40
CA GLN A 70 -12.10 -11.21 -8.69
C GLN A 70 -11.43 -12.15 -7.70
N TYR A 71 -10.22 -11.79 -7.29
CA TYR A 71 -9.47 -12.48 -6.25
C TYR A 71 -9.09 -11.46 -5.18
N GLY A 72 -9.10 -11.89 -3.93
CA GLY A 72 -8.74 -11.02 -2.83
C GLY A 72 -9.08 -11.66 -1.49
N PHE A 73 -9.54 -10.83 -0.56
CA PHE A 73 -9.83 -11.24 0.81
C PHE A 73 -11.14 -10.63 1.29
N LEU A 74 -11.79 -11.30 2.24
CA LEU A 74 -12.90 -10.71 2.97
C LEU A 74 -12.37 -9.74 4.02
N ALA A 75 -12.82 -8.49 3.97
CA ALA A 75 -12.36 -7.44 4.88
C ALA A 75 -12.52 -7.79 6.36
N GLU A 76 -13.61 -8.47 6.72
CA GLU A 76 -13.88 -8.92 8.09
C GLU A 76 -12.81 -9.92 8.60
N GLN A 77 -12.41 -10.87 7.75
CA GLN A 77 -11.40 -11.87 8.10
C GLN A 77 -10.01 -11.24 8.20
N VAL A 78 -9.67 -10.34 7.27
CA VAL A 78 -8.38 -9.62 7.31
C VAL A 78 -8.32 -8.74 8.55
N SER A 79 -9.42 -8.10 8.95
CA SER A 79 -9.46 -7.21 10.12
C SER A 79 -9.05 -7.91 11.42
N LEU A 80 -9.27 -9.22 11.54
CA LEU A 80 -8.87 -10.02 12.69
C LEU A 80 -7.34 -10.20 12.80
N VAL A 81 -6.62 -10.11 11.68
CA VAL A 81 -5.17 -10.39 11.60
C VAL A 81 -4.36 -9.12 11.33
N PHE A 82 -4.85 -8.29 10.42
CA PHE A 82 -4.26 -7.04 9.96
C PHE A 82 -5.32 -5.92 9.92
N PRO A 83 -5.79 -5.45 11.08
CA PRO A 83 -6.81 -4.39 11.15
C PRO A 83 -6.39 -3.11 10.40
N GLN A 84 -5.09 -2.80 10.37
CA GLN A 84 -4.56 -1.63 9.67
C GLN A 84 -4.68 -1.69 8.14
N LEU A 85 -4.82 -2.90 7.58
CA LEU A 85 -4.97 -3.09 6.14
C LEU A 85 -6.43 -2.95 5.68
N VAL A 86 -7.38 -2.78 6.60
CA VAL A 86 -8.80 -2.64 6.27
C VAL A 86 -9.19 -1.19 6.40
N LYS A 87 -9.52 -0.56 5.26
CA LYS A 87 -9.79 0.89 5.19
C LYS A 87 -11.23 1.15 4.72
N PRO A 88 -11.93 2.13 5.31
CA PRO A 88 -13.22 2.55 4.81
C PRO A 88 -13.06 3.30 3.48
N VAL A 89 -13.76 2.85 2.46
CA VAL A 89 -13.82 3.45 1.13
C VAL A 89 -15.24 3.96 0.88
N SER A 90 -15.32 5.16 0.31
CA SER A 90 -16.58 5.80 -0.07
C SER A 90 -16.78 5.72 -1.58
N LYS A 91 -17.81 5.02 -2.04
CA LYS A 91 -18.20 4.95 -3.45
C LYS A 91 -19.42 5.84 -3.68
N ILE A 92 -19.24 6.86 -4.52
CA ILE A 92 -20.30 7.77 -4.93
C ILE A 92 -21.00 7.17 -6.15
N TYR A 93 -22.32 7.10 -6.11
CA TYR A 93 -23.12 6.62 -7.24
C TYR A 93 -24.42 7.41 -7.40
N ASP A 94 -24.89 7.51 -8.64
CA ASP A 94 -26.12 8.21 -8.99
C ASP A 94 -27.35 7.35 -8.67
N THR A 95 -28.38 7.96 -8.08
CA THR A 95 -29.64 7.29 -7.77
C THR A 95 -30.81 7.71 -8.66
N SER A 96 -30.82 8.97 -9.10
CA SER A 96 -31.79 9.56 -10.03
C SER A 96 -31.18 10.81 -10.69
N LYS A 97 -31.90 11.48 -11.60
CA LYS A 97 -31.44 12.73 -12.22
C LYS A 97 -31.06 13.75 -11.12
N ASN A 98 -29.78 14.11 -11.08
CA ASN A 98 -29.19 15.07 -10.14
C ASN A 98 -29.17 14.65 -8.65
N THR A 99 -29.26 13.34 -8.33
CA THR A 99 -29.15 12.86 -6.94
C THR A 99 -28.10 11.77 -6.80
N THR A 100 -27.06 12.02 -6.00
CA THR A 100 -26.00 11.06 -5.65
C THR A 100 -26.20 10.48 -4.25
N LYS A 101 -25.70 9.26 -4.03
CA LYS A 101 -25.54 8.65 -2.71
C LYS A 101 -24.11 8.19 -2.52
N VAL A 102 -23.72 8.04 -1.25
CA VAL A 102 -22.42 7.51 -0.85
C VAL A 102 -22.62 6.15 -0.20
N ALA A 103 -22.04 5.10 -0.78
CA ALA A 103 -21.87 3.81 -0.14
C ALA A 103 -20.53 3.81 0.60
N LYS A 104 -20.55 3.53 1.91
CA LYS A 104 -19.34 3.29 2.71
C LYS A 104 -19.15 1.78 2.85
N LEU A 105 -17.99 1.29 2.45
CA LEU A 105 -17.62 -0.11 2.58
C LEU A 105 -16.18 -0.24 3.09
N ASN A 106 -15.86 -1.36 3.71
CA ASN A 106 -14.49 -1.67 4.08
C ASN A 106 -13.82 -2.42 2.94
N GLU A 107 -12.67 -1.93 2.49
CA GLU A 107 -11.83 -2.60 1.49
C GLU A 107 -10.47 -2.95 2.10
N VAL A 108 -9.87 -4.01 1.58
CA VAL A 108 -8.53 -4.47 1.99
C VAL A 108 -7.49 -3.78 1.11
N ASP A 109 -6.51 -3.13 1.73
CA ASP A 109 -5.32 -2.61 1.09
C ASP A 109 -4.34 -3.74 0.78
N GLN A 110 -4.50 -4.32 -0.42
CA GLN A 110 -3.67 -5.45 -0.86
C GLN A 110 -2.22 -5.04 -1.14
N ILE A 111 -1.96 -3.77 -1.46
CA ILE A 111 -0.61 -3.29 -1.76
C ILE A 111 0.22 -3.29 -0.48
N GLU A 112 -0.37 -2.82 0.62
CA GLU A 112 0.28 -2.83 1.93
C GLU A 112 0.51 -4.25 2.48
N LEU A 113 -0.12 -5.29 1.93
CA LEU A 113 0.16 -6.69 2.27
C LEU A 113 1.49 -7.19 1.69
N ILE A 114 1.97 -6.61 0.59
CA ILE A 114 3.17 -7.08 -0.14
C ILE A 114 4.41 -7.14 0.76
N PRO A 115 4.77 -6.13 1.56
CA PRO A 115 5.92 -6.19 2.45
C PRO A 115 5.82 -7.30 3.51
N PHE A 116 4.62 -7.62 3.99
CA PHE A 116 4.39 -8.74 4.92
C PHE A 116 4.59 -10.09 4.23
N LEU A 117 4.15 -10.24 2.97
CA LEU A 117 4.41 -11.44 2.17
C LEU A 117 5.91 -11.65 1.95
N VAL A 118 6.64 -10.57 1.63
CA VAL A 118 8.10 -10.62 1.49
C VAL A 118 8.77 -11.05 2.80
N SER A 119 8.35 -10.49 3.95
CA SER A 119 8.86 -10.91 5.25
C SER A 119 8.58 -12.40 5.52
N ALA A 120 7.36 -12.87 5.24
CA ALA A 120 6.99 -14.27 5.43
C ALA A 120 7.82 -15.22 4.55
N ILE A 121 8.09 -14.85 3.29
CA ILE A 121 8.95 -15.65 2.41
C ILE A 121 10.39 -15.71 2.93
N LYS A 122 10.94 -14.58 3.42
CA LYS A 122 12.29 -14.56 4.01
C LYS A 122 12.36 -15.41 5.27
N GLU A 123 11.34 -15.36 6.11
CA GLU A 123 11.22 -16.21 7.30
C GLU A 123 11.13 -17.69 6.92
N GLN A 124 10.31 -18.06 5.92
CA GLN A 124 10.25 -19.43 5.40
C GLN A 124 11.60 -19.90 4.87
N GLN A 125 12.33 -19.03 4.16
CA GLN A 125 13.66 -19.36 3.63
C GLN A 125 14.65 -19.66 4.76
N MET A 126 14.65 -18.86 5.84
CA MET A 126 15.48 -19.15 7.02
C MET A 126 15.10 -20.49 7.68
N GLN A 127 13.81 -20.81 7.78
CA GLN A 127 13.36 -22.10 8.32
C GLN A 127 13.82 -23.27 7.44
N ILE A 128 13.79 -23.13 6.11
CA ILE A 128 14.27 -24.14 5.16
C ILE A 128 15.77 -24.37 5.33
N GLU A 129 16.57 -23.31 5.42
CA GLU A 129 18.02 -23.41 5.59
C GLU A 129 18.39 -24.10 6.91
N GLU A 130 17.69 -23.78 7.99
CA GLU A 130 17.88 -24.42 9.29
C GLU A 130 17.50 -25.91 9.25
N LEU A 131 16.38 -26.26 8.62
CA LEU A 131 15.97 -27.66 8.43
C LEU A 131 16.99 -28.44 7.59
N GLN A 132 17.52 -27.85 6.51
CA GLN A 132 18.55 -28.47 5.69
C GLN A 132 19.82 -28.75 6.49
N LYS A 133 20.26 -27.79 7.31
CA LYS A 133 21.42 -27.96 8.19
C LYS A 133 21.23 -29.09 9.19
N GLN A 134 20.05 -29.18 9.80
CA GLN A 134 19.72 -30.27 10.71
C GLN A 134 19.74 -31.63 10.01
N LEU A 135 19.22 -31.72 8.78
CA LEU A 135 19.26 -32.94 7.99
C LEU A 135 20.70 -33.38 7.67
N GLU A 136 21.59 -32.46 7.30
CA GLU A 136 23.00 -32.79 7.04
C GLU A 136 23.73 -33.23 8.32
N ALA A 137 23.44 -32.60 9.46
CA ALA A 137 23.96 -33.04 10.75
C ALA A 137 23.49 -34.46 11.11
N LEU A 138 22.20 -34.77 10.91
CA LEU A 138 21.66 -36.11 11.16
C LEU A 138 22.22 -37.16 10.21
N LYS A 139 22.43 -36.82 8.93
CA LYS A 139 23.08 -37.73 7.97
C LYS A 139 24.51 -38.05 8.38
N SER A 140 25.30 -37.05 8.77
CA SER A 140 26.69 -37.27 9.19
C SER A 140 26.81 -38.13 10.46
N LEU A 141 25.84 -38.05 11.38
CA LEU A 141 25.76 -38.92 12.55
C LEU A 141 25.38 -40.38 12.23
N ASN A 142 24.62 -40.60 11.16
CA ASN A 142 24.10 -41.92 10.77
C ASN A 142 24.90 -42.62 9.66
N SER A 143 25.92 -41.96 9.08
CA SER A 143 26.87 -42.63 8.19
C SER A 143 27.62 -43.71 8.97
N PRO A 144 27.72 -44.95 8.46
CA PRO A 144 28.45 -46.01 9.15
C PRO A 144 29.88 -45.54 9.39
N VAL A 145 30.32 -45.59 10.64
CA VAL A 145 31.75 -45.57 10.96
C VAL A 145 32.33 -46.78 10.24
N ASP A 146 33.04 -46.56 9.14
CA ASP A 146 33.77 -47.59 8.41
C ASP A 146 34.57 -48.42 9.43
N LYS A 147 34.20 -49.71 9.53
CA LYS A 147 34.95 -50.73 10.26
C LYS A 147 35.96 -51.37 9.34
#